data_AF-A0A822Z7X9-F1
#
_entry.id   AF-A0A822Z7X9-F1
#
_cell.length_a   1.000
_cell.length_b   1.000
_cell.length_c   1.000
_cell.angle_alpha   90.00
_cell.angle_beta   90.00
_cell.angle_gamma   90.00
#
_symmetry.space_group_name_H-M   'P 1'
#
loop_
_entity.id
_entity.type
_entity.pdbx_description
1 polymer ?
#
loop_
_entity_poly.entity_id
_entity_poly.type
_entity_poly.pdbx_seq_one_letter_code
_entity_poly.pdbx_strand_id
1 'polypeptide(L)'
;MIKASLCCDDRPDLLSDLTKALRSARGRIRKAEMATVGGRTKSVLVIQRRNEGSSTGGDEDLEMLRRALKAVLDKPILPASGRMLPGNKRPRLFSPAHRH
;
A
#
# COMPACT_ATOMS: atom_id res chain seq x y z
N MET A 1 3.52 -12.18 -17.58
CA MET A 1 3.23 -11.06 -16.63
C MET A 1 2.39 -11.59 -15.47
N ILE A 2 2.50 -11.01 -14.27
CA ILE A 2 1.77 -11.43 -13.07
C ILE A 2 0.80 -10.33 -12.66
N LYS A 3 -0.45 -10.68 -12.35
CA LYS A 3 -1.44 -9.77 -11.78
C LYS A 3 -1.64 -10.09 -10.31
N ALA A 4 -1.49 -9.09 -9.45
CA ALA A 4 -1.70 -9.22 -8.01
C ALA A 4 -2.76 -8.22 -7.54
N SER A 5 -3.67 -8.67 -6.69
CA SER A 5 -4.68 -7.84 -6.04
C SER A 5 -4.46 -7.88 -4.54
N LEU A 6 -4.38 -6.74 -3.90
CA LEU A 6 -4.17 -6.61 -2.45
C LEU A 6 -5.17 -5.64 -1.84
N CYS A 7 -5.56 -5.90 -0.60
CA CYS A 7 -6.46 -5.08 0.18
C CYS A 7 -5.88 -4.95 1.59
N CYS A 8 -5.55 -3.73 2.00
CA CYS A 8 -4.90 -3.43 3.27
C CYS A 8 -5.38 -2.08 3.80
N ASP A 9 -5.08 -1.73 5.04
CA ASP A 9 -5.28 -0.37 5.52
C ASP A 9 -4.39 0.63 4.75
N ASP A 10 -4.91 1.84 4.55
CA ASP A 10 -4.19 2.90 3.86
C ASP A 10 -3.00 3.37 4.70
N ARG A 11 -1.79 3.24 4.14
CA ARG A 11 -0.56 3.66 4.79
C ARG A 11 0.27 4.49 3.82
N PRO A 12 0.82 5.63 4.26
CA PRO A 12 1.59 6.52 3.39
C PRO A 12 2.83 5.84 2.79
N ASP A 13 3.44 4.89 3.51
CA ASP A 13 4.64 4.18 3.06
C ASP A 13 4.37 2.92 2.21
N LEU A 14 3.09 2.54 1.99
CA LEU A 14 2.72 1.28 1.36
C LEU A 14 3.31 1.14 -0.05
N LEU A 15 3.22 2.19 -0.87
CA LEU A 15 3.74 2.18 -2.25
C LEU A 15 5.26 2.04 -2.30
N SER A 16 5.94 2.74 -1.40
CA SER A 16 7.39 2.71 -1.26
C SER A 16 7.87 1.32 -0.84
N ASP A 17 7.21 0.71 0.14
CA ASP A 17 7.51 -0.64 0.62
C ASP A 17 7.21 -1.71 -0.45
N LEU A 18 6.08 -1.62 -1.15
CA LEU A 18 5.75 -2.50 -2.28
C LEU A 18 6.82 -2.41 -3.38
N THR A 19 7.24 -1.20 -3.74
CA THR A 19 8.27 -0.99 -4.77
C THR A 19 9.63 -1.57 -4.36
N LYS A 20 10.02 -1.42 -3.10
CA LYS A 20 11.26 -1.99 -2.54
C LYS A 20 11.22 -3.51 -2.52
N ALA A 21 10.14 -4.09 -2.01
CA ALA A 21 9.94 -5.54 -1.95
C ALA A 21 9.96 -6.18 -3.34
N LEU A 22 9.28 -5.54 -4.32
CA LEU A 22 9.28 -6.01 -5.71
C LEU A 22 10.67 -5.96 -6.35
N ARG A 23 11.45 -4.90 -6.09
CA ARG A 23 12.82 -4.79 -6.57
C ARG A 23 13.71 -5.90 -6.01
N SER A 24 13.55 -6.24 -4.72
CA SER A 24 14.26 -7.34 -4.06
C SER A 24 13.88 -8.70 -4.66
N ALA A 25 12.60 -8.92 -4.97
CA ALA A 25 12.10 -10.11 -5.64
C ALA A 25 12.31 -10.13 -7.18
N ARG A 26 13.20 -9.28 -7.72
CA ARG A 26 13.50 -9.18 -9.16
C ARG A 26 12.26 -8.91 -10.04
N GLY A 27 11.24 -8.27 -9.48
CA GLY A 27 10.02 -7.84 -10.15
C GLY A 27 9.97 -6.32 -10.37
N ARG A 28 9.20 -5.90 -11.38
CA ARG A 28 8.94 -4.48 -11.67
C ARG A 28 7.44 -4.26 -11.87
N ILE A 29 6.87 -3.25 -11.21
CA ILE A 29 5.49 -2.80 -11.47
C ILE A 29 5.46 -2.15 -12.85
N ARG A 30 4.55 -2.61 -13.70
CA ARG A 30 4.24 -2.01 -15.01
C ARG A 30 2.97 -1.16 -14.96
N LYS A 31 1.95 -1.62 -14.22
CA LYS A 31 0.71 -0.88 -13.99
C LYS A 31 0.29 -1.05 -12.54
N ALA A 32 -0.22 0.01 -11.93
CA ALA A 32 -0.83 -0.02 -10.61
C ALA A 32 -2.15 0.74 -10.67
N GLU A 33 -3.23 0.09 -10.27
CA GLU A 33 -4.55 0.70 -10.10
C GLU A 33 -4.86 0.66 -8.61
N MET A 34 -5.14 1.81 -8.00
CA MET A 34 -5.37 1.92 -6.56
C MET A 34 -6.66 2.67 -6.30
N ALA A 35 -7.40 2.20 -5.31
CA ALA A 35 -8.59 2.85 -4.81
C ALA A 35 -8.59 2.80 -3.27
N THR A 36 -8.99 3.90 -2.64
CA THR A 36 -9.09 3.97 -1.18
C THR A 36 -10.53 4.25 -0.77
N VAL A 37 -11.04 3.53 0.23
CA VAL A 37 -12.40 3.68 0.78
C VAL A 37 -12.35 3.47 2.28
N GLY A 38 -12.76 4.49 3.05
CA GLY A 38 -12.92 4.36 4.51
C GLY A 38 -11.63 3.96 5.26
N GLY A 39 -10.47 4.44 4.81
CA GLY A 39 -9.17 4.10 5.40
C GLY A 39 -8.58 2.77 4.94
N ARG A 40 -9.22 2.07 3.99
CA ARG A 40 -8.69 0.86 3.34
C ARG A 40 -8.28 1.15 1.92
N THR A 41 -7.22 0.51 1.48
CA THR A 41 -6.64 0.62 0.15
C THR A 41 -6.69 -0.71 -0.56
N LYS A 42 -7.35 -0.72 -1.72
CA LYS A 42 -7.37 -1.83 -2.66
C LYS A 42 -6.47 -1.48 -3.85
N SER A 43 -5.52 -2.35 -4.14
CA SER A 43 -4.59 -2.14 -5.24
C SER A 43 -4.53 -3.36 -6.15
N VAL A 44 -4.50 -3.11 -7.46
CA VAL A 44 -4.29 -4.12 -8.50
C VAL A 44 -3.01 -3.77 -9.24
N LEU A 45 -2.03 -4.66 -9.17
CA LEU A 45 -0.70 -4.46 -9.71
C LEU A 45 -0.45 -5.44 -10.86
N VAL A 46 0.09 -4.94 -11.97
CA VAL A 46 0.64 -5.75 -13.06
C VAL A 46 2.15 -5.72 -12.92
N ILE A 47 2.73 -6.88 -12.65
CA ILE A 47 4.15 -7.07 -12.33
C ILE A 47 4.82 -7.83 -13.48
N GLN A 48 5.93 -7.30 -13.96
CA GLN A 48 6.81 -7.99 -14.89
C GLN A 48 8.01 -8.56 -14.13
N ARG A 49 8.29 -9.85 -14.36
CA ARG A 49 9.50 -10.52 -13.83
C ARG A 49 10.69 -10.22 -14.73
N ARG A 50 11.87 -10.06 -14.13
CA ARG A 50 13.12 -9.81 -14.88
C ARG A 50 13.69 -11.07 -15.55
N ASN A 51 13.35 -12.26 -15.05
CA ASN A 51 13.83 -13.57 -15.52
C ASN A 51 12.75 -14.35 -16.31
N GLU A 52 12.06 -13.72 -17.27
CA GLU A 52 11.10 -14.41 -18.14
C GLU A 52 11.78 -15.28 -19.22
N GLY A 53 12.72 -16.15 -18.82
CA GLY A 53 13.50 -16.96 -19.76
C GLY A 53 14.21 -18.18 -19.17
N SER A 54 14.04 -18.46 -17.87
CA SER A 54 14.58 -19.68 -17.24
C SER A 54 13.44 -20.60 -16.84
N SER A 55 13.24 -21.66 -17.61
CA SER A 55 12.12 -22.61 -17.53
C SER A 55 12.10 -23.48 -16.26
N THR A 56 13.10 -23.34 -15.38
CA THR A 56 13.32 -24.25 -14.24
C THR A 56 13.01 -23.62 -12.88
N GLY A 57 12.83 -22.29 -12.79
CA GLY A 57 12.68 -21.56 -11.51
C GLY A 57 11.34 -20.82 -11.32
N GLY A 58 10.35 -21.09 -12.17
CA GLY A 58 9.13 -20.29 -12.26
C GLY A 58 8.33 -20.16 -10.96
N ASP A 59 8.24 -21.25 -10.19
CA ASP A 59 7.47 -21.33 -8.94
C ASP A 59 8.20 -20.74 -7.74
N GLU A 60 9.52 -20.92 -7.64
CA GLU A 60 10.33 -20.35 -6.56
C GLU A 60 10.36 -18.83 -6.62
N ASP A 61 10.48 -18.27 -7.83
CA ASP A 61 10.40 -16.82 -8.06
C ASP A 61 9.03 -16.26 -7.68
N LEU A 62 7.96 -17.01 -7.95
CA LEU A 62 6.59 -16.60 -7.62
C LEU A 62 6.34 -16.66 -6.10
N GLU A 63 6.86 -17.69 -5.43
CA GLU A 63 6.77 -17.82 -3.97
C GLU A 63 7.60 -16.75 -3.26
N MET A 64 8.79 -16.41 -3.76
CA MET A 64 9.59 -15.30 -3.26
C MET A 64 8.86 -13.96 -3.44
N LEU A 65 8.23 -13.73 -4.60
CA LEU A 65 7.40 -12.56 -4.86
C LEU A 65 6.22 -12.48 -3.89
N ARG A 66 5.52 -13.60 -3.68
CA ARG A 66 4.39 -13.71 -2.75
C ARG A 66 4.83 -13.42 -1.32
N ARG A 67 5.96 -13.98 -0.87
CA ARG A 67 6.53 -13.72 0.46
C ARG A 67 6.92 -12.26 0.64
N ALA A 68 7.57 -11.66 -0.36
CA ALA A 68 7.97 -10.25 -0.32
C ALA A 68 6.74 -9.32 -0.22
N LEU A 69 5.70 -9.57 -1.01
CA LEU A 69 4.45 -8.83 -0.92
C LEU A 69 3.77 -9.04 0.44
N LYS A 70 3.66 -10.29 0.91
CA LYS A 70 3.07 -10.63 2.21
C LYS A 70 3.79 -9.92 3.35
N ALA A 71 5.12 -9.89 3.37
CA ALA A 71 5.91 -9.18 4.38
C ALA A 71 5.58 -7.67 4.44
N VAL A 72 5.32 -7.03 3.30
CA VAL A 72 4.88 -5.63 3.27
C VAL A 72 3.49 -5.49 3.90
N LEU A 73 2.57 -6.41 3.62
CA LEU A 73 1.20 -6.35 4.14
C LEU A 73 1.12 -6.68 5.64
N ASP A 74 1.89 -7.66 6.10
CA ASP A 74 1.98 -8.07 7.51
C ASP A 74 2.74 -7.08 8.39
N LYS A 75 3.49 -6.13 7.79
CA LYS A 75 4.18 -5.08 8.55
C LYS A 75 3.14 -4.37 9.43
N PRO A 76 3.18 -4.51 10.76
CA PRO A 76 2.16 -3.95 11.61
C PRO A 76 2.16 -2.43 11.47
N ILE A 77 0.97 -1.82 11.51
CA ILE A 77 0.86 -0.41 11.85
C ILE A 77 1.21 -0.35 13.32
N LEU A 78 2.51 -0.34 13.64
CA LEU A 78 2.91 0.04 14.98
C LEU A 78 2.36 1.45 15.16
N PRO A 79 1.51 1.69 16.17
CA PRO A 79 1.28 3.06 16.58
C PRO A 79 2.67 3.54 17.01
N ALA A 80 3.27 4.41 16.19
CA ALA A 80 4.22 5.35 16.74
C ALA A 80 3.50 5.98 17.93
N SER A 81 3.91 5.60 19.12
CA SER A 81 3.30 6.06 20.35
C SER A 81 3.36 7.59 20.32
N GLY A 82 2.19 8.23 20.22
CA GLY A 82 2.02 9.67 20.36
C GLY A 82 1.87 10.48 19.07
N ARG A 83 0.70 11.14 18.96
CA ARG A 83 0.29 12.23 18.03
C ARG A 83 -0.19 11.71 16.66
N MET A 84 -1.43 11.91 16.20
CA MET A 84 -2.34 13.04 16.39
C MET A 84 -3.82 12.64 16.36
N LEU A 85 -4.55 13.27 17.29
CA LEU A 85 -5.99 13.53 17.41
C LEU A 85 -6.89 13.28 16.17
N PRO A 86 -8.10 12.71 16.36
CA PRO A 86 -9.20 12.87 15.41
C PRO A 86 -9.82 14.26 15.63
N GLY A 87 -9.72 15.20 14.69
CA GLY A 87 -10.33 16.51 14.96
C GLY A 87 -10.12 17.63 13.96
N ASN A 88 -10.49 17.44 12.71
CA ASN A 88 -10.63 18.55 11.75
C ASN A 88 -12.11 18.78 11.42
N LYS A 89 -12.99 18.74 12.43
CA LYS A 89 -14.23 19.52 12.34
C LYS A 89 -13.82 20.97 12.49
N ARG A 90 -13.80 21.73 11.39
CA ARG A 90 -13.70 23.19 11.45
C ARG A 90 -14.76 23.67 12.46
N PRO A 91 -14.40 24.32 13.58
CA PRO A 91 -15.42 24.97 14.38
C PRO A 91 -16.01 26.06 13.48
N ARG A 92 -17.28 25.89 13.11
CA ARG A 92 -18.04 26.98 12.51
C ARG A 92 -18.22 27.97 13.65
N LEU A 93 -17.32 28.94 13.75
CA LEU A 93 -17.51 30.11 14.59
C LEU A 93 -18.65 30.92 13.92
N PHE A 94 -19.89 30.50 14.15
CA PHE A 94 -21.03 31.38 13.95
C PHE A 94 -20.97 32.39 15.10
N SER A 95 -20.45 33.57 14.81
CA SER A 95 -20.59 34.72 15.69
C SER A 95 -22.06 35.13 15.70
N PRO A 96 -22.79 35.09 16.83
CA PRO A 96 -23.97 35.91 16.96
C PRO A 96 -23.48 37.30 17.33
N ALA A 97 -23.61 38.25 16.40
CA ALA A 97 -23.62 39.65 16.75
C ALA A 97 -24.76 39.86 17.75
N HIS A 98 -24.46 40.22 18.99
CA HIS A 98 -25.47 40.79 19.87
C HIS A 98 -25.05 42.19 20.29
N ARG A 99 -25.69 43.13 19.60
CA ARG A 99 -25.79 44.56 19.88
C ARG A 99 -26.90 44.71 20.92
N HIS A 100 -26.60 45.29 22.09
CA HIS A 100 -27.39 46.33 22.75
C HIS A 100 -26.69 46.83 24.00
#